data_AF-A0A813FR80-F1
#
_entry.id   AF-A0A813FR80-F1
#
_cell.length_a   1.000
_cell.length_b   1.000
_cell.length_c   1.000
_cell.angle_alpha   90.00
_cell.angle_beta   90.00
_cell.angle_gamma   90.00
#
_symmetry.space_group_name_H-M   'P 1'
#
loop_
_entity.id
_entity.type
_entity.pdbx_description
1 polymer ?
#
loop_
_entity_poly.entity_id
_entity_poly.type
_entity_poly.pdbx_seq_one_letter_code
_entity_poly.pdbx_strand_id
1 'polypeptide(L)'
;MTISDFEKSASIVPFSVAEKWMANASHQQGISIQINYIQQAIIFGAPRQLDMKCMRQPLVEIGAKLQQAMARVAQDELSKKDKLEKTALLTNIRERMDKETKMIRQRKEEIERRKEESERKKQIKEREAAEKLRKQEAWRLRLSRNGWQWSA
;
A
#
# COMPACT_ATOMS: atom_id res chain seq x y z
N MET A 1 40.24 -0.05 24.93
CA MET A 1 40.62 1.22 25.59
C MET A 1 40.96 0.90 27.04
N THR A 2 42.00 1.49 27.66
CA THR A 2 42.27 1.24 29.08
C THR A 2 41.42 2.16 29.98
N ILE A 3 41.19 1.76 31.23
CA ILE A 3 40.47 2.58 32.21
C ILE A 3 41.28 3.86 32.50
N SER A 4 42.61 3.76 32.58
CA SER A 4 43.49 4.93 32.78
C SER A 4 43.41 5.93 31.63
N ASP A 5 43.39 5.45 30.38
CA ASP A 5 43.25 6.33 29.22
C ASP A 5 41.86 6.97 29.16
N PHE A 6 40.83 6.25 29.61
CA PHE A 6 39.49 6.81 29.72
C PHE A 6 39.41 7.93 30.75
N GLU A 7 39.98 7.75 31.94
CA GLU A 7 39.99 8.80 32.97
C GLU A 7 40.76 10.05 32.51
N LYS A 8 41.82 9.87 31.72
CA LYS A 8 42.56 10.99 31.12
C LYS A 8 41.79 11.70 30.00
N SER A 9 41.10 10.93 29.16
CA SER A 9 40.44 11.44 27.95
C SER A 9 39.03 11.97 28.21
N ALA A 10 38.34 11.40 29.19
CA ALA A 10 36.96 11.67 29.57
C ALA A 10 36.86 12.12 31.04
N SER A 11 37.79 12.99 31.47
CA SER A 11 37.99 13.49 32.85
C SER A 11 36.82 14.30 33.44
N ILE A 12 35.66 14.30 32.78
CA ILE A 12 34.46 15.04 33.21
C ILE A 12 33.88 14.41 34.48
N VAL A 13 34.01 13.09 34.67
CA VAL A 13 33.51 12.38 35.85
C VAL A 13 34.46 11.24 36.27
N PRO A 14 34.50 10.89 37.57
CA PRO A 14 35.23 9.72 38.04
C PRO A 14 34.75 8.43 37.35
N PHE A 15 35.67 7.47 37.14
CA PHE A 15 35.33 6.22 36.46
C PHE A 15 34.18 5.46 37.14
N SER A 16 34.07 5.52 38.47
CA SER A 16 32.97 4.90 39.23
C SER A 16 31.57 5.43 38.87
N VAL A 17 31.47 6.66 38.39
CA VAL A 17 30.21 7.25 37.91
C VAL A 17 30.01 6.91 36.44
N ALA A 18 31.06 7.04 35.64
CA ALA A 18 31.04 6.70 34.21
C ALA A 18 30.69 5.21 33.98
N GLU A 19 31.18 4.32 34.83
CA GLU A 19 30.88 2.89 34.84
C GLU A 19 29.38 2.63 34.99
N LYS A 20 28.73 3.31 35.95
CA LYS A 20 27.27 3.20 36.15
C LYS A 20 26.50 3.67 34.91
N TRP A 21 26.97 4.74 34.28
CA TRP A 21 26.36 5.24 33.05
C TRP A 21 26.57 4.28 31.88
N MET A 22 27.77 3.72 31.73
CA MET A 22 28.07 2.71 30.71
C MET A 22 27.25 1.44 30.90
N ALA A 23 27.07 0.98 32.14
CA ALA A 23 26.21 -0.15 32.47
C ALA A 23 24.73 0.13 32.12
N ASN A 24 24.23 1.31 32.48
CA ASN A 24 22.86 1.72 32.14
C ASN A 24 22.65 1.89 30.63
N ALA A 25 23.61 2.49 29.92
CA ALA A 25 23.56 2.67 28.48
C ALA A 25 23.65 1.32 27.74
N SER A 26 24.43 0.37 28.26
CA SER A 26 24.47 -0.97 27.69
C SER A 26 23.11 -1.68 27.81
N HIS A 27 22.44 -1.52 28.94
CA HIS A 27 21.12 -2.13 29.17
C HIS A 27 19.99 -1.45 28.41
N GLN A 28 19.96 -0.11 28.35
CA GLN A 28 18.84 0.67 27.81
C GLN A 28 19.01 1.06 26.34
N GLN A 29 20.22 1.43 25.91
CA GLN A 29 20.50 1.95 24.58
C GLN A 29 21.10 0.89 23.64
N GLY A 30 21.30 -0.34 24.15
CA GLY A 30 21.81 -1.47 23.38
C GLY A 30 23.26 -1.30 22.93
N ILE A 31 24.06 -0.51 23.66
CA ILE A 31 25.48 -0.35 23.38
C ILE A 31 26.22 -1.56 23.96
N SER A 32 26.96 -2.30 23.13
CA SER A 32 27.76 -3.42 23.60
C SER A 32 29.03 -2.90 24.27
N ILE A 33 29.13 -3.03 25.59
CA ILE A 33 30.28 -2.58 26.39
C ILE A 33 30.65 -3.72 27.35
N GLN A 34 31.94 -4.07 27.41
CA GLN A 34 32.49 -5.01 28.38
C GLN A 34 33.63 -4.34 29.15
N ILE A 35 33.57 -4.43 30.48
CA ILE A 35 34.61 -3.89 31.36
C ILE A 35 35.38 -5.09 31.95
N ASN A 36 36.66 -5.21 31.58
CA ASN A 36 37.56 -6.19 32.15
C ASN A 36 38.39 -5.54 33.26
N TYR A 37 38.03 -5.82 34.51
CA TYR A 37 38.72 -5.27 35.69
C TYR A 37 40.12 -5.84 35.89
N ILE A 38 40.37 -7.09 35.47
CA ILE A 38 41.69 -7.73 35.62
C ILE A 38 42.70 -7.07 34.68
N GLN A 39 42.29 -6.79 33.44
CA GLN A 39 43.13 -6.15 32.42
C GLN A 39 43.01 -4.61 32.42
N GLN A 40 42.20 -4.05 33.32
CA GLN A 40 41.84 -2.62 33.35
C GLN A 40 41.47 -2.06 31.97
N ALA A 41 40.64 -2.80 31.22
CA ALA A 41 40.30 -2.49 29.84
C ALA A 41 38.78 -2.40 29.63
N ILE A 42 38.37 -1.38 28.89
CA ILE A 42 37.02 -1.16 28.38
C ILE A 42 37.02 -1.59 26.91
N ILE A 43 36.17 -2.56 26.60
CA ILE A 43 35.97 -3.13 25.27
C ILE A 43 34.61 -2.64 24.78
N PHE A 44 34.62 -1.88 23.69
CA PHE A 44 33.40 -1.47 23.00
C PHE A 44 33.14 -2.43 21.83
N GLY A 45 31.88 -2.85 21.68
CA GLY A 45 31.46 -3.82 20.68
C GLY A 45 31.57 -5.26 21.15
N ALA A 46 30.75 -6.14 20.56
CA ALA A 46 30.89 -7.58 20.75
C ALA A 46 32.01 -8.09 19.83
N PRO A 47 33.14 -8.62 20.34
CA PRO A 47 34.25 -9.06 19.49
C PRO A 47 33.93 -10.27 18.59
N ARG A 48 32.75 -10.90 18.73
CA ARG A 48 32.38 -12.13 18.00
C ARG A 48 30.94 -12.21 17.51
N GLN A 49 30.10 -11.21 17.77
CA GLN A 49 28.76 -11.19 17.18
C GLN A 49 28.75 -10.16 16.05
N LEU A 50 28.67 -10.68 14.82
CA LEU A 50 28.31 -9.90 13.65
C LEU A 50 26.99 -9.18 13.95
N ASP A 51 27.06 -7.89 14.30
CA ASP A 51 25.86 -7.09 14.44
C ASP A 51 25.23 -6.94 13.07
N MET A 52 24.08 -7.59 12.88
CA MET A 52 23.31 -7.53 11.65
C MET A 52 22.97 -6.09 11.24
N LYS A 53 22.91 -5.15 12.21
CA LYS A 53 22.74 -3.71 11.92
C LYS A 53 23.97 -3.12 11.23
N CYS A 54 25.16 -3.49 11.67
CA CYS A 54 26.43 -3.05 11.07
C CYS A 54 26.68 -3.71 9.70
N MET A 55 26.11 -4.89 9.43
CA MET A 55 26.24 -5.59 8.15
C MET A 55 25.28 -5.11 7.06
N ARG A 56 24.17 -4.46 7.44
CA ARG A 56 23.17 -4.01 6.48
C ARG A 56 23.76 -3.10 5.42
N GLN A 57 24.50 -2.07 5.84
CA GLN A 57 25.04 -1.07 4.94
C GLN A 57 26.13 -1.63 4.01
N PRO A 58 27.13 -2.40 4.50
CA PRO A 58 28.09 -3.08 3.63
C PRO A 58 27.44 -4.04 2.62
N LEU A 59 26.41 -4.80 3.01
CA LEU A 59 25.71 -5.71 2.09
C LEU A 59 24.96 -4.96 0.99
N VAL A 60 24.32 -3.84 1.32
CA VAL A 60 23.69 -2.96 0.32
C VAL A 60 24.72 -2.40 -0.65
N GLU A 61 25.87 -1.95 -0.14
CA GLU A 61 26.95 -1.41 -0.96
C GLU A 61 27.58 -2.46 -1.89
N ILE A 62 27.76 -3.69 -1.40
CA ILE A 62 28.23 -4.81 -2.22
C ILE A 62 27.21 -5.12 -3.32
N GLY A 63 25.91 -5.20 -2.99
CA GLY A 63 24.86 -5.43 -3.97
C GLY A 63 24.82 -4.36 -5.06
N ALA A 64 24.93 -3.08 -4.69
CA ALA A 64 24.97 -1.98 -5.63
C ALA A 64 26.20 -2.04 -6.55
N LYS A 65 27.39 -2.32 -6.00
CA LYS A 65 28.63 -2.46 -6.78
C LYS A 65 28.57 -3.67 -7.72
N LEU A 66 27.99 -4.78 -7.26
CA LEU A 66 27.79 -5.98 -8.07
C LEU A 66 26.87 -5.68 -9.25
N GLN A 67 25.73 -5.02 -9.01
CA GLN A 67 24.79 -4.65 -10.07
C GLN A 67 25.44 -3.73 -11.11
N GLN A 68 26.25 -2.75 -10.67
CA GLN A 68 27.02 -1.89 -11.58
C GLN A 68 28.07 -2.67 -12.37
N ALA A 69 28.77 -3.61 -11.75
CA ALA A 69 29.75 -4.45 -12.43
C ALA A 69 29.09 -5.36 -13.47
N MET A 70 27.97 -6.00 -13.10
CA MET A 70 27.17 -6.83 -14.02
C MET A 70 26.66 -6.03 -15.21
N ALA A 71 26.21 -4.79 -15.00
CA ALA A 71 25.79 -3.91 -16.08
C ALA A 71 26.92 -3.58 -17.07
N ARG A 72 28.18 -3.55 -16.62
CA ARG A 72 29.35 -3.30 -17.48
C ARG A 72 29.81 -4.56 -18.22
N VAL A 73 29.74 -5.73 -17.59
CA VAL A 73 30.26 -6.99 -18.15
C VAL A 73 29.24 -7.68 -19.06
N ALA A 74 27.95 -7.62 -18.72
CA ALA A 74 26.88 -8.35 -19.40
C ALA A 74 25.86 -7.41 -20.06
N GLN A 75 26.29 -6.24 -20.52
CA GLN A 75 25.41 -5.22 -21.09
C GLN A 75 24.59 -5.76 -22.29
N ASP A 76 25.20 -6.61 -23.11
CA ASP A 76 24.54 -7.20 -24.28
C ASP A 76 23.47 -8.24 -23.92
N GLU A 77 23.71 -9.06 -22.89
CA GLU A 77 22.73 -10.04 -22.42
C GLU A 77 21.56 -9.36 -21.72
N LEU A 78 21.84 -8.37 -20.87
CA LEU A 78 20.83 -7.51 -20.24
C LEU A 78 19.98 -6.79 -21.29
N SER A 79 20.62 -6.21 -22.30
CA SER A 79 19.91 -5.51 -23.38
C SER A 79 19.06 -6.45 -24.24
N LYS A 80 19.52 -7.67 -24.50
CA LYS A 80 18.74 -8.69 -25.21
C LYS A 80 17.53 -9.14 -24.40
N LYS A 81 17.72 -9.41 -23.11
CA LYS A 81 16.64 -9.80 -22.19
C LYS A 81 15.59 -8.69 -22.08
N ASP A 82 16.02 -7.45 -21.86
CA ASP A 82 15.12 -6.29 -21.79
C ASP A 82 14.32 -6.09 -23.08
N LYS A 83 14.97 -6.26 -24.24
CA LYS A 83 14.27 -6.19 -25.54
C LYS A 83 13.23 -7.28 -25.67
N LEU A 84 13.57 -8.53 -25.32
CA LEU A 84 12.64 -9.66 -25.36
C LEU A 84 11.44 -9.43 -24.43
N GLU A 85 11.69 -9.04 -23.18
CA GLU A 85 10.63 -8.75 -22.21
C GLU A 85 9.73 -7.60 -22.67
N LYS A 86 10.31 -6.50 -23.17
CA LYS A 86 9.52 -5.38 -23.73
C LYS A 86 8.70 -5.80 -24.94
N THR A 87 9.26 -6.59 -25.85
CA THR A 87 8.50 -7.07 -27.02
C THR A 87 7.35 -7.99 -26.62
N ALA A 88 7.56 -8.91 -25.67
CA ALA A 88 6.51 -9.77 -25.14
C ALA A 88 5.40 -8.95 -24.47
N LEU A 89 5.77 -7.91 -23.71
CA LEU A 89 4.83 -7.02 -23.05
C LEU A 89 4.00 -6.22 -24.07
N LEU A 90 4.64 -5.68 -25.11
CA LEU A 90 3.95 -4.94 -26.18
C LEU A 90 2.98 -5.83 -26.96
N THR A 91 3.38 -7.06 -27.28
CA THR A 91 2.50 -8.05 -27.92
C THR A 91 1.29 -8.35 -27.05
N ASN A 92 1.50 -8.56 -25.75
CA ASN A 92 0.41 -8.82 -24.79
C ASN A 92 -0.57 -7.64 -24.71
N ILE A 93 -0.05 -6.40 -24.62
CA ILE A 93 -0.88 -5.19 -24.61
C ILE A 93 -1.71 -5.10 -25.88
N ARG A 94 -1.10 -5.34 -27.05
CA ARG A 94 -1.79 -5.26 -28.33
C ARG A 94 -2.91 -6.29 -28.43
N GLU A 95 -2.66 -7.53 -28.03
CA GLU A 95 -3.67 -8.59 -28.03
C GLU A 95 -4.83 -8.32 -27.06
N ARG A 96 -4.55 -7.69 -25.92
CA ARG A 96 -5.57 -7.34 -24.92
C ARG A 96 -6.39 -6.14 -25.34
N MET A 97 -5.80 -5.12 -25.95
CA MET A 97 -6.51 -3.90 -26.38
C MET A 97 -7.69 -4.23 -27.30
N ASP A 98 -7.49 -5.10 -28.30
CA ASP A 98 -8.55 -5.44 -29.24
C ASP A 98 -9.72 -6.18 -28.57
N LYS A 99 -9.40 -7.06 -27.61
CA LYS A 99 -10.39 -7.79 -26.81
C LYS A 99 -11.15 -6.85 -25.89
N GLU A 100 -10.44 -5.99 -25.16
CA GLU A 100 -11.04 -5.04 -24.23
C GLU A 100 -11.93 -4.02 -24.96
N THR A 101 -11.48 -3.51 -26.12
CA THR A 101 -12.26 -2.55 -26.92
C THR A 101 -13.59 -3.16 -27.37
N LYS A 102 -13.58 -4.41 -27.83
CA LYS A 102 -14.82 -5.14 -28.18
C LYS A 102 -15.72 -5.36 -26.97
N MET A 103 -15.15 -5.79 -25.84
CA MET A 103 -15.89 -6.00 -24.60
C MET A 103 -16.52 -4.70 -24.07
N ILE A 104 -15.80 -3.58 -24.14
CA ILE A 104 -16.30 -2.26 -23.75
C ILE A 104 -17.47 -1.85 -24.64
N ARG A 105 -17.36 -2.03 -25.96
CA ARG A 105 -18.44 -1.71 -26.89
C ARG A 105 -19.70 -2.54 -26.61
N GLN A 106 -19.55 -3.86 -26.46
CA GLN A 106 -20.66 -4.75 -26.12
C GLN A 106 -21.31 -4.38 -24.78
N ARG A 107 -20.51 -4.06 -23.77
CA ARG A 107 -21.01 -3.59 -22.47
C ARG A 107 -21.77 -2.27 -22.59
N LYS A 108 -21.29 -1.33 -23.42
CA LYS A 108 -21.96 -0.05 -23.63
C LYS A 108 -23.33 -0.23 -24.28
N GLU A 109 -23.38 -1.04 -25.34
CA GLU A 109 -24.63 -1.38 -26.05
C GLU A 109 -25.64 -2.08 -25.11
N GLU A 110 -25.16 -3.01 -24.28
CA GLU A 110 -26.00 -3.69 -23.28
C GLU A 110 -26.53 -2.72 -22.20
N ILE A 111 -25.70 -1.77 -21.74
CA ILE A 111 -26.13 -0.74 -20.78
C ILE A 111 -27.21 0.16 -21.40
N GLU A 112 -27.05 0.59 -22.65
CA GLU A 112 -28.06 1.40 -23.34
C GLU A 112 -29.37 0.64 -23.50
N ARG A 113 -29.32 -0.63 -23.92
CA ARG A 113 -30.51 -1.49 -24.00
C ARG A 113 -31.23 -1.63 -22.67
N ARG A 114 -30.48 -1.84 -21.57
CA ARG A 114 -31.07 -1.94 -20.21
C ARG A 114 -31.69 -0.63 -19.74
N LYS A 115 -31.08 0.51 -20.08
CA LYS A 115 -31.64 1.83 -19.77
C LYS A 115 -32.96 2.05 -20.51
N GLU A 116 -33.00 1.77 -21.81
CA GLU A 116 -34.23 1.87 -22.60
C GLU A 116 -35.34 0.96 -22.05
N GLU A 117 -35.02 -0.28 -21.69
CA GLU A 117 -36.00 -1.21 -21.13
C GLU A 117 -36.52 -0.74 -19.76
N SER A 118 -35.63 -0.24 -18.90
CA SER A 118 -35.98 0.33 -17.61
C SER A 118 -36.88 1.57 -17.76
N GLU A 119 -36.59 2.42 -18.73
CA GLU A 119 -37.36 3.64 -19.00
C GLU A 119 -38.74 3.32 -19.57
N ARG A 120 -38.84 2.35 -20.50
CA ARG A 120 -40.13 1.83 -20.97
C ARG A 120 -40.97 1.24 -19.83
N LYS A 121 -40.36 0.42 -18.96
CA LYS A 121 -41.05 -0.14 -17.78
C LYS A 121 -41.52 0.95 -16.81
N LYS A 122 -40.72 1.99 -16.60
CA LYS A 122 -41.07 3.14 -15.76
C LYS A 122 -42.27 3.90 -16.35
N GLN A 123 -42.25 4.20 -17.65
CA GLN A 123 -43.35 4.88 -18.33
C GLN A 123 -44.67 4.10 -18.27
N ILE A 124 -44.62 2.77 -18.42
CA ILE A 124 -45.83 1.92 -18.28
C ILE A 124 -46.38 2.00 -16.86
N LYS A 125 -45.52 1.85 -15.84
CA LYS A 125 -45.93 1.96 -14.44
C LYS A 125 -46.51 3.33 -14.09
N GLU A 126 -45.93 4.41 -14.60
CA GLU A 126 -46.44 5.77 -14.40
C GLU A 126 -47.81 5.98 -15.05
N ARG A 127 -48.01 5.45 -16.28
CA ARG A 127 -49.32 5.49 -16.94
C ARG A 127 -50.38 4.70 -16.16
N GLU A 128 -50.06 3.49 -15.73
CA GLU A 128 -50.97 2.67 -14.92
C GLU A 128 -51.30 3.33 -13.57
N ALA A 129 -50.31 3.94 -12.91
CA ALA A 129 -50.52 4.67 -11.65
C ALA A 129 -51.41 5.91 -11.85
N ALA A 130 -51.18 6.69 -12.92
CA ALA A 130 -52.01 7.84 -13.26
C ALA A 130 -53.45 7.44 -13.60
N GLU A 131 -53.65 6.32 -14.30
CA GLU A 131 -55.00 5.80 -14.61
C GLU A 131 -55.72 5.32 -13.34
N LYS A 132 -55.02 4.65 -12.42
CA LYS A 132 -55.58 4.25 -11.12
C LYS A 132 -55.99 5.47 -10.28
N LEU A 133 -55.16 6.50 -10.23
CA LEU A 133 -55.49 7.75 -9.54
C LEU A 133 -56.73 8.41 -10.14
N ARG A 134 -56.79 8.55 -11.47
CA ARG A 134 -57.99 9.08 -12.16
C ARG A 134 -59.25 8.28 -11.85
N LYS A 135 -59.17 6.94 -11.84
CA LYS A 135 -60.31 6.07 -11.48
C LYS A 135 -60.73 6.27 -10.02
N GLN A 136 -59.79 6.39 -9.09
CA GLN A 136 -60.09 6.64 -7.67
C GLN A 136 -60.71 8.02 -7.45
N GLU A 137 -60.21 9.06 -8.11
CA GLU A 137 -60.78 10.41 -8.07
C GLU A 137 -62.19 10.45 -8.65
N ALA A 138 -62.41 9.81 -9.81
CA ALA A 138 -63.73 9.69 -10.42
C ALA A 138 -64.72 8.93 -9.52
N TRP A 139 -64.26 7.87 -8.84
CA TRP A 139 -65.08 7.11 -7.89
C TRP A 139 -65.42 7.94 -6.64
N ARG A 140 -64.45 8.67 -6.07
CA ARG A 140 -64.69 9.62 -4.97
C ARG A 140 -65.67 10.73 -5.35
N LEU A 141 -65.51 11.33 -6.53
CA LEU A 141 -66.42 12.37 -7.04
C LEU A 141 -67.84 11.82 -7.21
N ARG A 142 -67.99 10.60 -7.74
CA ARG A 142 -69.30 9.94 -7.89
C ARG A 142 -69.96 9.65 -6.54
N LEU A 143 -69.19 9.16 -5.57
CA LEU A 143 -69.70 8.93 -4.20
C LEU A 143 -70.11 10.22 -3.51
N SER A 144 -69.31 11.29 -3.64
CA SER A 144 -69.68 12.61 -3.12
C SER A 144 -71.00 13.04 -3.75
N ARG A 145 -71.11 13.02 -5.08
CA ARG A 145 -72.31 13.44 -5.82
C ARG A 145 -73.57 12.64 -5.45
N ASN A 146 -73.44 11.34 -5.18
CA ASN A 146 -74.54 10.51 -4.70
C ASN A 146 -74.85 10.76 -3.21
N GLY A 147 -73.86 11.05 -2.36
CA GLY A 147 -74.08 11.37 -0.93
C GLY A 147 -74.92 12.64 -0.72
N TRP A 148 -74.80 13.62 -1.63
CA TRP A 148 -75.66 14.81 -1.64
C TRP A 148 -77.11 14.53 -2.10
N GLN A 149 -77.37 13.43 -2.81
CA GLN A 149 -78.71 13.05 -3.27
C GLN A 149 -79.58 12.34 -2.21
N TRP A 150 -78.98 11.83 -1.13
CA TRP A 150 -79.71 11.15 -0.04
C TRP A 150 -79.92 12.03 1.20
N SER A 151 -79.55 13.31 1.13
CA SER A 151 -79.62 14.27 2.26
C SER A 151 -80.57 15.45 2.01
N ALA A 152 -81.45 15.36 1.01
CA ALA A 152 -82.50 16.35 0.70
C ALA A 152 -83.86 15.64 0.67
#